data_AF-A0A0G1CB47-F1
#
_entry.id   AF-A0A0G1CB47-F1
#
_cell.length_a   1.000
_cell.length_b   1.000
_cell.length_c   1.000
_cell.angle_alpha   90.00
_cell.angle_beta   90.00
_cell.angle_gamma   90.00
#
_symmetry.space_group_name_H-M   'P 1'
#
loop_
_entity.id
_entity.type
_entity.pdbx_description
1 polymer ?
#
loop_
_entity_poly.entity_id
_entity_poly.type
_entity_poly.pdbx_seq_one_letter_code
_entity_poly.pdbx_strand_id
1 'polypeptide(L)'
;MMSLREVIKDAESRHVAIGHFNVSDLAALKGIFLAAREINIPIIIGVSEGEREFIGTRQVADLVKSLRNEFDFPIFLNADHTHSLDKIKEAVKAGFNAVLFDAGQKSLEENIQLTKEVINFVKSYNASQKTDVLVEGELGYIGGGSVILERIPEGVTIKKEDLTQPEEAKRFVLETGIDFLAPAVGNLHGMFADAPDPNLDIER
;
A
#
# COMPACT_ATOMS: atom_id res chain seq x y z
N MET A 1 10.71 16.34 12.01
CA MET A 1 9.51 15.91 11.26
C MET A 1 9.14 14.49 11.67
N MET A 2 7.84 14.19 11.80
CA MET A 2 7.35 12.86 12.22
C MET A 2 7.67 11.76 11.19
N SER A 3 7.90 10.54 11.69
CA SER A 3 7.96 9.33 10.85
C SER A 3 6.57 8.92 10.39
N LEU A 4 6.48 8.03 9.39
CA LEU A 4 5.19 7.51 8.92
C LEU A 4 4.48 6.76 10.07
N ARG A 5 5.23 5.98 10.84
CA ARG A 5 4.71 5.24 11.99
C ARG A 5 4.10 6.17 13.05
N GLU A 6 4.74 7.32 13.30
CA GLU A 6 4.22 8.32 14.23
C GLU A 6 2.94 8.96 13.70
N VAL A 7 2.87 9.26 12.40
CA VAL A 7 1.68 9.82 11.75
C VAL A 7 0.50 8.85 11.80
N ILE A 8 0.72 7.56 11.53
CA ILE A 8 -0.34 6.56 11.62
C ILE A 8 -0.83 6.42 13.07
N LYS A 9 0.08 6.33 14.05
CA LYS A 9 -0.31 6.25 15.47
C LYS A 9 -1.10 7.47 15.95
N ASP A 10 -0.72 8.66 15.50
CA ASP A 10 -1.47 9.88 15.78
C ASP A 10 -2.88 9.82 15.17
N ALA A 11 -2.98 9.42 13.89
CA ALA A 11 -4.26 9.28 13.19
C ALA A 11 -5.19 8.26 13.87
N GLU A 12 -4.65 7.09 14.27
CA GLU A 12 -5.37 6.08 15.05
C GLU A 12 -5.90 6.65 16.37
N SER A 13 -5.07 7.38 17.12
CA SER A 13 -5.47 7.98 18.40
C SER A 13 -6.56 9.03 18.27
N ARG A 14 -6.64 9.68 17.10
CA ARG A 14 -7.65 10.69 16.77
C ARG A 14 -8.85 10.10 16.03
N HIS A 15 -8.85 8.79 15.76
CA HIS A 15 -9.87 8.10 14.97
C HIS A 15 -10.10 8.74 13.59
N VAL A 16 -9.01 9.08 12.89
CA VAL A 16 -9.05 9.61 11.52
C VAL A 16 -8.23 8.74 10.58
N ALA A 17 -8.59 8.76 9.29
CA ALA A 17 -7.82 8.10 8.24
C ALA A 17 -6.76 9.05 7.66
N ILE A 18 -5.68 8.46 7.14
CA ILE A 18 -4.69 9.15 6.29
C ILE A 18 -4.93 8.70 4.86
N GLY A 19 -5.02 9.66 3.93
CA GLY A 19 -5.20 9.36 2.52
C GLY A 19 -3.95 8.78 1.88
N HIS A 20 -4.13 7.67 1.15
CA HIS A 20 -3.16 7.09 0.23
C HIS A 20 -3.63 7.36 -1.21
N PHE A 21 -2.81 8.06 -1.99
CA PHE A 21 -3.17 8.47 -3.36
C PHE A 21 -2.09 8.08 -4.35
N ASN A 22 -2.42 7.24 -5.31
CA ASN A 22 -1.49 6.87 -6.37
C ASN A 22 -1.27 8.02 -7.35
N VAL A 23 -0.04 8.11 -7.89
CA VAL A 23 0.32 9.11 -8.89
C VAL A 23 1.07 8.47 -10.04
N SER A 24 0.69 8.85 -11.26
CA SER A 24 1.37 8.38 -12.47
C SER A 24 2.21 9.48 -13.15
N ASP A 25 2.14 10.73 -12.66
CA ASP A 25 2.94 11.85 -13.15
C ASP A 25 3.18 12.95 -12.08
N LEU A 26 3.98 13.96 -12.44
CA LEU A 26 4.31 15.08 -11.57
C LEU A 26 3.13 16.02 -11.32
N ALA A 27 2.20 16.16 -12.27
CA ALA A 27 1.06 17.07 -12.14
C ALA A 27 0.10 16.57 -11.07
N ALA A 28 -0.20 15.26 -11.07
CA ALA A 28 -0.99 14.59 -10.03
C ALA A 28 -0.33 14.72 -8.66
N LEU A 29 0.98 14.42 -8.55
CA LEU A 29 1.75 14.59 -7.32
C LEU A 29 1.64 16.02 -6.77
N LYS A 30 1.86 17.03 -7.62
CA LYS A 30 1.74 18.44 -7.22
C LYS A 30 0.32 18.80 -6.81
N GLY A 31 -0.70 18.34 -7.53
CA GLY A 31 -2.11 18.60 -7.20
C GLY A 31 -2.48 18.08 -5.81
N ILE A 32 -2.17 16.80 -5.55
CA ILE A 32 -2.43 16.16 -4.24
C ILE A 32 -1.64 16.85 -3.13
N PHE A 33 -0.35 17.11 -3.36
CA PHE A 33 0.50 17.79 -2.37
C PHE A 33 -0.02 19.19 -2.01
N LEU A 34 -0.41 20.00 -3.01
CA LEU A 34 -0.92 21.35 -2.78
C LEU A 34 -2.23 21.32 -1.99
N ALA A 35 -3.15 20.43 -2.35
CA ALA A 35 -4.40 20.25 -1.62
C ALA A 35 -4.17 19.81 -0.17
N ALA A 36 -3.31 18.82 0.06
CA ALA A 36 -2.95 18.33 1.39
C ALA A 36 -2.29 19.42 2.26
N ARG A 37 -1.44 20.25 1.64
CA ARG A 37 -0.78 21.37 2.32
C ARG A 37 -1.75 22.49 2.67
N GLU A 38 -2.73 22.78 1.81
CA GLU A 38 -3.76 23.79 2.07
C GLU A 38 -4.58 23.44 3.33
N ILE A 39 -4.89 22.16 3.52
CA ILE A 39 -5.65 21.67 4.68
C ILE A 39 -4.75 21.18 5.84
N ASN A 40 -3.44 21.20 5.66
CA ASN A 40 -2.42 20.78 6.63
C ASN A 40 -2.60 19.35 7.18
N ILE A 41 -2.88 18.38 6.30
CA ILE A 41 -3.07 16.96 6.66
C ILE A 41 -1.97 16.10 6.04
N PRO A 42 -1.30 15.20 6.81
CA PRO A 42 -0.34 14.25 6.27
C PRO A 42 -0.94 13.37 5.17
N ILE A 43 -0.12 12.99 4.18
CA ILE A 43 -0.56 12.15 3.06
C ILE A 43 0.49 11.12 2.69
N ILE A 44 0.03 10.02 2.11
CA ILE A 44 0.87 8.99 1.52
C ILE A 44 0.65 9.02 0.00
N ILE A 45 1.74 9.14 -0.74
CA ILE A 45 1.75 8.98 -2.19
C ILE A 45 2.04 7.52 -2.50
N GLY A 46 1.19 6.91 -3.31
CA GLY A 46 1.37 5.56 -3.83
C GLY A 46 1.99 5.56 -5.22
N VAL A 47 2.81 4.56 -5.50
CA VAL A 47 3.19 4.19 -6.87
C VAL A 47 3.27 2.69 -7.00
N SER A 48 2.43 2.13 -7.87
CA SER A 48 2.44 0.72 -8.26
C SER A 48 3.71 0.36 -9.02
N GLU A 49 3.95 -0.94 -9.29
CA GLU A 49 5.08 -1.35 -10.14
C GLU A 49 5.05 -0.69 -11.52
N GLY A 50 3.88 -0.60 -12.17
CA GLY A 50 3.75 0.03 -13.49
C GLY A 50 4.07 1.53 -13.47
N GLU A 51 3.64 2.25 -12.43
CA GLU A 51 3.95 3.67 -12.26
C GLU A 51 5.44 3.88 -11.97
N ARG A 52 6.06 3.02 -11.17
CA ARG A 52 7.51 3.04 -10.93
C ARG A 52 8.33 2.73 -12.17
N GLU A 53 7.85 1.86 -13.05
CA GLU A 53 8.50 1.58 -14.34
C GLU A 53 8.42 2.78 -15.28
N PHE A 54 7.30 3.50 -15.28
CA PHE A 54 7.12 4.69 -16.10
C PHE A 54 7.90 5.91 -15.59
N ILE A 55 7.74 6.26 -14.31
CA ILE A 55 8.35 7.46 -13.70
C ILE A 55 9.82 7.22 -13.34
N GLY A 56 10.13 6.00 -12.90
CA GLY A 56 11.39 5.60 -12.28
C GLY A 56 11.31 5.60 -10.75
N THR A 57 11.64 4.47 -10.12
CA THR A 57 11.58 4.25 -8.67
C THR A 57 12.36 5.29 -7.87
N ARG A 58 13.57 5.65 -8.30
CA ARG A 58 14.39 6.66 -7.60
C ARG A 58 13.89 8.08 -7.85
N GLN A 59 13.43 8.34 -9.06
CA GLN A 59 12.94 9.65 -9.49
C GLN A 59 11.73 10.07 -8.65
N VAL A 60 10.74 9.17 -8.47
CA VAL A 60 9.59 9.47 -7.62
C VAL A 60 9.97 9.63 -6.14
N ALA A 61 10.90 8.82 -5.64
CA ALA A 61 11.43 8.97 -4.28
C ALA A 61 12.09 10.34 -4.06
N ASP A 62 12.93 10.78 -5.00
CA ASP A 62 13.58 12.10 -4.93
C ASP A 62 12.57 13.24 -5.06
N LEU A 63 11.54 13.11 -5.88
CA LEU A 63 10.46 14.10 -6.00
C LEU A 63 9.71 14.29 -4.68
N VAL A 64 9.26 13.19 -4.06
CA VAL A 64 8.54 13.25 -2.77
C VAL A 64 9.45 13.78 -1.66
N LYS A 65 10.70 13.31 -1.61
CA LYS A 65 11.70 13.79 -0.66
C LYS A 65 12.00 15.28 -0.81
N SER A 66 12.06 15.77 -2.05
CA SER A 66 12.26 17.19 -2.33
C SER A 66 11.12 18.03 -1.74
N LEU A 67 9.86 17.68 -2.02
CA LEU A 67 8.68 18.37 -1.48
C LEU A 67 8.65 18.31 0.05
N ARG A 68 8.93 17.14 0.63
CA ARG A 68 9.00 16.95 2.08
C ARG A 68 9.99 17.92 2.73
N ASN A 69 11.20 18.00 2.20
CA ASN A 69 12.27 18.82 2.77
C ASN A 69 12.07 20.32 2.54
N GLU A 70 11.61 20.71 1.34
CA GLU A 70 11.40 22.11 0.99
C GLU A 70 10.33 22.76 1.87
N PHE A 71 9.25 22.02 2.16
CA PHE A 71 8.07 22.57 2.84
C PHE A 71 7.93 22.13 4.30
N ASP A 72 8.86 21.33 4.83
CA ASP A 72 8.76 20.67 6.15
C ASP A 72 7.39 20.00 6.37
N PHE A 73 6.87 19.34 5.33
CA PHE A 73 5.52 18.79 5.29
C PHE A 73 5.53 17.25 5.35
N PRO A 74 4.65 16.60 6.15
CA PRO A 74 4.60 15.15 6.29
C PRO A 74 3.94 14.44 5.09
N ILE A 75 4.66 14.43 3.96
CA ILE A 75 4.37 13.62 2.77
C ILE A 75 5.25 12.36 2.77
N PHE A 76 4.62 11.20 2.56
CA PHE A 76 5.27 9.89 2.57
C PHE A 76 5.11 9.19 1.23
N LEU A 77 5.95 8.20 0.97
CA LEU A 77 5.91 7.41 -0.27
C LEU A 77 5.72 5.91 0.03
N ASN A 78 4.79 5.28 -0.65
CA ASN A 78 4.45 3.86 -0.57
C ASN A 78 4.71 3.15 -1.93
N ALA A 79 5.34 1.98 -1.87
CA ALA A 79 5.53 1.12 -3.05
C ALA A 79 4.33 0.19 -3.14
N ASP A 80 3.33 0.64 -3.88
CA ASP A 80 2.05 -0.02 -3.98
C ASP A 80 2.14 -1.27 -4.86
N HIS A 81 1.26 -2.25 -4.61
CA HIS A 81 1.15 -3.55 -5.27
C HIS A 81 2.50 -4.09 -5.80
N THR A 82 3.41 -4.49 -4.89
CA THR A 82 4.72 -5.03 -5.27
C THR A 82 4.72 -6.55 -5.16
N HIS A 83 5.08 -7.24 -6.25
CA HIS A 83 4.87 -8.69 -6.38
C HIS A 83 6.15 -9.52 -6.21
N SER A 84 7.32 -8.87 -6.07
CA SER A 84 8.59 -9.59 -5.89
C SER A 84 9.48 -8.96 -4.83
N LEU A 85 10.22 -9.83 -4.13
CA LEU A 85 11.20 -9.40 -3.13
C LEU A 85 12.26 -8.47 -3.72
N ASP A 86 12.64 -8.63 -4.99
CA ASP A 86 13.65 -7.75 -5.60
C ASP A 86 13.12 -6.35 -5.88
N LYS A 87 11.85 -6.22 -6.31
CA LYS A 87 11.19 -4.91 -6.46
C LYS A 87 10.92 -4.25 -5.10
N ILE A 88 10.64 -5.03 -4.04
CA ILE A 88 10.61 -4.53 -2.67
C ILE A 88 11.98 -3.96 -2.27
N LYS A 89 13.06 -4.73 -2.47
CA LYS A 89 14.43 -4.28 -2.16
C LYS A 89 14.78 -3.00 -2.91
N GLU A 90 14.37 -2.89 -4.17
CA GLU A 90 14.59 -1.70 -4.99
C GLU A 90 13.92 -0.47 -4.36
N ALA A 91 12.64 -0.55 -4.03
CA ALA A 91 11.88 0.55 -3.43
C ALA A 91 12.42 0.95 -2.06
N VAL A 92 12.67 -0.02 -1.18
CA VAL A 92 13.25 0.23 0.16
C VAL A 92 14.59 0.97 0.03
N LYS A 93 15.46 0.52 -0.88
CA LYS A 93 16.77 1.16 -1.12
C LYS A 93 16.66 2.55 -1.77
N ALA A 94 15.56 2.83 -2.48
CA ALA A 94 15.30 4.15 -3.05
C ALA A 94 14.80 5.16 -2.00
N GLY A 95 14.42 4.71 -0.80
CA GLY A 95 14.00 5.59 0.30
C GLY A 95 12.50 5.69 0.49
N PHE A 96 11.74 4.70 0.03
CA PHE A 96 10.30 4.58 0.30
C PHE A 96 10.04 4.46 1.81
N ASN A 97 8.91 4.99 2.28
CA ASN A 97 8.51 4.95 3.69
C ASN A 97 7.66 3.72 4.02
N ALA A 98 6.92 3.20 3.05
CA ALA A 98 6.18 1.96 3.16
C ALA A 98 6.31 1.15 1.86
N VAL A 99 6.11 -0.16 1.98
CA VAL A 99 6.02 -1.07 0.83
C VAL A 99 4.86 -2.03 1.05
N LEU A 100 4.03 -2.23 0.02
CA LEU A 100 3.00 -3.27 -0.02
C LEU A 100 3.56 -4.49 -0.76
N PHE A 101 3.65 -5.62 -0.06
CA PHE A 101 3.91 -6.90 -0.71
C PHE A 101 2.59 -7.61 -1.02
N ASP A 102 2.24 -7.66 -2.30
CA ASP A 102 1.01 -8.25 -2.78
C ASP A 102 1.25 -9.69 -3.23
N ALA A 103 0.83 -10.60 -2.36
CA ALA A 103 0.72 -12.03 -2.60
C ALA A 103 -0.73 -12.52 -2.38
N GLY A 104 -1.73 -11.65 -2.58
CA GLY A 104 -3.15 -11.98 -2.30
C GLY A 104 -3.69 -13.15 -3.13
N GLN A 105 -3.10 -13.41 -4.30
CA GLN A 105 -3.42 -14.55 -5.17
C GLN A 105 -2.85 -15.90 -4.69
N LYS A 106 -1.99 -15.90 -3.66
CA LYS A 106 -1.33 -17.11 -3.15
C LYS A 106 -2.14 -17.75 -2.03
N SER A 107 -1.86 -19.03 -1.76
CA SER A 107 -2.39 -19.68 -0.56
C SER A 107 -1.92 -18.93 0.69
N LEU A 108 -2.72 -18.94 1.77
CA LEU A 108 -2.36 -18.28 3.03
C LEU A 108 -0.95 -18.66 3.52
N GLU A 109 -0.59 -19.96 3.46
CA GLU A 109 0.74 -20.43 3.87
C GLU A 109 1.87 -19.85 3.01
N GLU A 110 1.68 -19.82 1.69
CA GLU A 110 2.67 -19.26 0.76
C GLU A 110 2.78 -17.73 0.95
N ASN A 111 1.66 -17.04 1.14
CA ASN A 111 1.65 -15.60 1.42
C ASN A 111 2.39 -15.28 2.74
N ILE A 112 2.10 -16.03 3.82
CA ILE A 112 2.82 -15.88 5.10
C ILE A 112 4.33 -16.09 4.90
N GLN A 113 4.73 -17.13 4.18
CA GLN A 113 6.14 -17.45 3.96
C GLN A 113 6.86 -16.33 3.19
N LEU A 114 6.30 -15.90 2.06
CA LEU A 114 6.89 -14.85 1.22
C LEU A 114 6.92 -13.49 1.94
N THR A 115 5.84 -13.15 2.66
CA THR A 115 5.76 -11.92 3.45
C THR A 115 6.79 -11.91 4.58
N LYS A 116 7.04 -13.06 5.24
CA LYS A 116 8.12 -13.18 6.25
C LYS A 116 9.49 -12.89 5.65
N GLU A 117 9.76 -13.28 4.40
CA GLU A 117 11.03 -12.96 3.71
C GLU A 117 11.18 -11.46 3.48
N VAL A 118 10.11 -10.78 3.06
CA VAL A 118 10.05 -9.32 2.94
C VAL A 118 10.31 -8.64 4.27
N ILE A 119 9.60 -9.06 5.33
CA ILE A 119 9.75 -8.51 6.69
C ILE A 119 11.19 -8.67 7.19
N ASN A 120 11.79 -9.84 7.00
CA ASN A 120 13.17 -10.11 7.42
C ASN A 120 14.17 -9.18 6.70
N PHE A 121 13.98 -8.97 5.40
CA PHE A 121 14.79 -8.02 4.65
C PHE A 121 14.61 -6.58 5.16
N VAL A 122 13.36 -6.11 5.29
CA VAL A 122 13.06 -4.73 5.69
C VAL A 122 13.56 -4.45 7.11
N LYS A 123 13.36 -5.38 8.07
CA LYS A 123 13.90 -5.24 9.43
C LYS A 123 15.42 -5.15 9.44
N SER A 124 16.10 -6.00 8.67
CA SER A 124 17.56 -5.97 8.55
C SER A 124 18.05 -4.66 7.93
N TYR A 125 17.36 -4.19 6.89
CA TYR A 125 17.67 -2.91 6.24
C TYR A 125 17.49 -1.73 7.20
N ASN A 126 16.34 -1.65 7.88
CA ASN A 126 16.03 -0.63 8.88
C ASN A 126 17.08 -0.58 9.99
N ALA A 127 17.48 -1.72 10.54
CA ALA A 127 18.54 -1.79 11.54
C ALA A 127 19.89 -1.28 11.01
N SER A 128 20.26 -1.66 9.78
CA SER A 128 21.56 -1.30 9.19
C SER A 128 21.65 0.18 8.77
N GLN A 129 20.56 0.75 8.23
CA GLN A 129 20.53 2.10 7.68
C GLN A 129 19.92 3.13 8.64
N LYS A 130 19.43 2.68 9.81
CA LYS A 130 18.69 3.51 10.78
C LYS A 130 17.46 4.18 10.14
N THR A 131 16.69 3.38 9.41
CA THR A 131 15.42 3.79 8.77
C THR A 131 14.22 3.13 9.46
N ASP A 132 13.00 3.59 9.14
CA ASP A 132 11.73 3.05 9.65
C ASP A 132 10.76 2.84 8.46
N VAL A 133 11.14 1.92 7.56
CA VAL A 133 10.27 1.50 6.47
C VAL A 133 9.25 0.50 6.99
N LEU A 134 7.98 0.73 6.67
CA LEU A 134 6.84 -0.09 7.08
C LEU A 134 6.45 -1.09 5.99
N VAL A 135 5.89 -2.23 6.39
CA VAL A 135 5.43 -3.27 5.46
C VAL A 135 3.94 -3.47 5.59
N GLU A 136 3.25 -3.33 4.46
CA GLU A 136 1.85 -3.72 4.28
C GLU A 136 1.81 -5.11 3.63
N GLY A 137 0.88 -5.94 4.10
CA GLY A 137 0.56 -7.22 3.47
C GLY A 137 -0.90 -7.29 3.09
N GLU A 138 -1.18 -7.89 1.94
CA GLU A 138 -2.54 -8.06 1.41
C GLU A 138 -3.07 -9.47 1.67
N LEU A 139 -4.34 -9.57 2.04
CA LEU A 139 -5.02 -10.85 2.25
C LEU A 139 -6.42 -10.83 1.65
N GLY A 140 -6.77 -11.89 0.92
CA GLY A 140 -8.04 -12.02 0.20
C GLY A 140 -7.91 -11.64 -1.28
N TYR A 141 -8.90 -12.01 -2.09
CA TYR A 141 -8.91 -11.69 -3.52
C TYR A 141 -9.63 -10.35 -3.74
N ILE A 142 -8.88 -9.29 -4.10
CA ILE A 142 -9.46 -7.94 -4.32
C ILE A 142 -9.71 -7.63 -5.82
N GLY A 143 -9.46 -8.61 -6.71
CA GLY A 143 -9.43 -8.37 -8.16
C GLY A 143 -8.06 -7.85 -8.60
N GLY A 144 -7.55 -8.35 -9.73
CA GLY A 144 -6.15 -8.14 -10.11
C GLY A 144 -5.83 -6.70 -10.49
N GLY A 145 -5.13 -5.96 -9.61
CA GLY A 145 -4.38 -4.73 -9.90
C GLY A 145 -5.16 -3.55 -10.50
N SER A 146 -4.48 -2.42 -10.66
CA SER A 146 -5.01 -1.20 -11.29
C SER A 146 -5.07 -1.30 -12.83
N VAL A 147 -5.50 -2.43 -13.37
CA VAL A 147 -5.67 -2.64 -14.82
C VAL A 147 -7.13 -2.45 -15.21
N ILE A 148 -7.35 -1.79 -16.35
CA ILE A 148 -8.68 -1.73 -16.97
C ILE A 148 -9.02 -3.13 -17.46
N LEU A 149 -9.96 -3.79 -16.80
CA LEU A 149 -10.54 -5.03 -17.26
C LEU A 149 -11.82 -4.70 -18.02
N GLU A 150 -11.86 -5.06 -19.31
CA GLU A 150 -13.03 -4.80 -20.17
C GLU A 150 -14.32 -5.44 -19.64
N ARG A 151 -14.20 -6.48 -18.81
CA ARG A 151 -15.31 -7.21 -18.18
C ARG A 151 -14.84 -7.75 -16.83
N ILE A 152 -15.73 -7.73 -15.84
CA ILE A 152 -15.61 -8.68 -14.72
C ILE A 152 -15.72 -10.08 -15.37
N PRO A 153 -14.78 -11.01 -15.16
CA PRO A 153 -14.90 -12.35 -15.73
C PRO A 153 -16.28 -12.93 -15.38
N GLU A 154 -17.01 -13.43 -16.37
CA GLU A 154 -18.36 -13.97 -16.15
C GLU A 154 -18.33 -15.02 -15.02
N GLY A 155 -19.06 -14.74 -13.93
CA GLY A 155 -19.12 -15.61 -12.75
C GLY A 155 -18.28 -15.18 -11.54
N VAL A 156 -17.54 -14.06 -11.60
CA VAL A 156 -16.93 -13.46 -10.39
C VAL A 156 -18.02 -12.76 -9.59
N THR A 157 -18.79 -13.55 -8.86
CA THR A 157 -19.50 -13.06 -7.68
C THR A 157 -18.48 -13.13 -6.56
N ILE A 158 -18.04 -12.00 -6.00
CA ILE A 158 -17.27 -12.04 -4.75
C ILE A 158 -18.18 -12.70 -3.72
N LYS A 159 -17.87 -13.94 -3.36
CA LYS A 159 -18.61 -14.65 -2.32
C LYS A 159 -18.04 -14.26 -0.96
N LYS A 160 -18.79 -14.51 0.11
CA LYS A 160 -18.31 -14.30 1.48
C LYS A 160 -17.04 -15.09 1.79
N GLU A 161 -16.81 -16.19 1.07
CA GLU A 161 -15.62 -17.03 1.18
C GLU A 161 -14.38 -16.40 0.50
N ASP A 162 -14.57 -15.49 -0.45
CA ASP A 162 -13.47 -14.78 -1.13
C ASP A 162 -12.99 -13.55 -0.32
N LEU A 163 -13.80 -13.12 0.66
CA LEU A 163 -13.46 -12.07 1.62
C LEU A 163 -12.49 -12.57 2.68
N THR A 164 -11.68 -11.65 3.21
CA THR A 164 -10.73 -11.96 4.28
C THR A 164 -11.45 -12.47 5.53
N GLN A 165 -11.10 -13.65 6.02
CA GLN A 165 -11.67 -14.15 7.27
C GLN A 165 -10.93 -13.52 8.46
N PRO A 166 -11.62 -13.04 9.52
CA PRO A 166 -10.96 -12.39 10.67
C PRO A 166 -9.89 -13.27 11.35
N GLU A 167 -10.12 -14.58 11.42
CA GLU A 167 -9.17 -15.54 11.98
C GLU A 167 -7.91 -15.66 11.13
N GLU A 168 -8.05 -15.64 9.80
CA GLU A 168 -6.93 -15.66 8.87
C GLU A 168 -6.15 -14.36 8.92
N ALA A 169 -6.83 -13.20 8.96
CA ALA A 169 -6.20 -11.90 9.15
C ALA A 169 -5.38 -11.85 10.45
N LYS A 170 -5.96 -12.29 11.57
CA LYS A 170 -5.25 -12.37 12.86
C LYS A 170 -4.02 -13.26 12.76
N ARG A 171 -4.16 -14.44 12.17
CA ARG A 171 -3.03 -15.37 11.98
C ARG A 171 -1.95 -14.75 11.11
N PHE A 172 -2.32 -14.15 9.99
CA PHE A 172 -1.42 -13.51 9.03
C PHE A 172 -0.61 -12.39 9.70
N VAL A 173 -1.26 -11.47 10.41
CA VAL A 173 -0.60 -10.37 11.13
C VAL A 173 0.36 -10.90 12.20
N LEU A 174 -0.08 -11.85 13.02
CA LEU A 174 0.76 -12.40 14.11
C LEU A 174 1.96 -13.18 13.59
N GLU A 175 1.79 -13.94 12.52
CA GLU A 175 2.87 -14.77 11.98
C GLU A 175 3.88 -13.96 11.16
N THR A 176 3.42 -13.02 10.34
CA THR A 176 4.31 -12.22 9.47
C THR A 176 4.93 -11.04 10.22
N GLY A 177 4.18 -10.41 11.12
CA GLY A 177 4.59 -9.19 11.80
C GLY A 177 4.62 -7.97 10.88
N ILE A 178 3.72 -7.91 9.89
CA ILE A 178 3.42 -6.71 9.08
C ILE A 178 2.99 -5.54 9.95
N ASP A 179 3.19 -4.32 9.45
CA ASP A 179 2.75 -3.08 10.09
C ASP A 179 1.31 -2.73 9.70
N PHE A 180 0.90 -3.05 8.48
CA PHE A 180 -0.43 -2.76 7.92
C PHE A 180 -1.02 -4.01 7.24
N LEU A 181 -2.34 -4.17 7.33
CA LEU A 181 -3.09 -5.21 6.63
C LEU A 181 -4.03 -4.56 5.62
N ALA A 182 -3.99 -5.02 4.37
CA ALA A 182 -5.00 -4.75 3.35
C ALA A 182 -5.95 -5.96 3.23
N PRO A 183 -7.16 -5.89 3.83
CA PRO A 183 -8.15 -6.95 3.71
C PRO A 183 -9.09 -6.75 2.51
N ALA A 184 -9.54 -7.85 1.92
CA ALA A 184 -10.70 -7.90 1.05
C ALA A 184 -12.00 -7.82 1.88
N VAL A 185 -12.70 -6.70 1.79
CA VAL A 185 -13.98 -6.44 2.52
C VAL A 185 -15.16 -6.17 1.59
N GLY A 186 -15.06 -6.59 0.33
CA GLY A 186 -16.09 -6.41 -0.70
C GLY A 186 -15.85 -5.22 -1.62
N ASN A 187 -14.73 -4.50 -1.43
CA ASN A 187 -14.24 -3.51 -2.37
C ASN A 187 -13.73 -4.17 -3.65
N LEU A 188 -13.91 -3.48 -4.77
CA LEU A 188 -13.41 -3.87 -6.09
C LEU A 188 -12.27 -2.93 -6.49
N HIS A 189 -11.11 -3.48 -6.88
CA HIS A 189 -10.00 -2.69 -7.42
C HIS A 189 -10.11 -2.59 -8.96
N GLY A 190 -9.99 -1.37 -9.48
CA GLY A 190 -10.09 -1.06 -10.91
C GLY A 190 -11.39 -0.38 -11.34
N MET A 191 -11.49 -0.01 -12.62
CA MET A 191 -12.71 0.53 -13.22
C MET A 191 -13.36 -0.53 -14.09
N PHE A 192 -14.58 -0.93 -13.76
CA PHE A 192 -15.36 -1.87 -14.56
C PHE A 192 -16.55 -1.13 -15.18
N ALA A 193 -16.73 -1.24 -16.50
CA ALA A 193 -17.84 -0.59 -17.19
C ALA A 193 -19.22 -1.04 -16.66
N ASP A 194 -19.32 -2.29 -16.20
CA ASP A 194 -20.53 -2.91 -15.65
C ASP A 194 -20.31 -3.46 -14.22
N ALA A 195 -19.54 -2.75 -13.38
CA ALA A 195 -19.36 -3.18 -11.98
C ALA A 195 -20.71 -3.19 -11.24
N PRO A 196 -21.08 -4.28 -10.55
CA PRO A 196 -22.15 -4.23 -9.58
C PRO A 196 -21.76 -3.29 -8.43
N ASP A 197 -22.75 -2.79 -7.69
CA ASP A 197 -22.51 -2.02 -6.47
C ASP A 197 -21.62 -2.84 -5.51
N PRO A 198 -20.44 -2.33 -5.10
CA PRO A 198 -19.55 -3.07 -4.21
C PRO A 198 -20.27 -3.34 -2.89
N ASN A 199 -20.49 -4.62 -2.61
CA ASN A 199 -21.17 -5.08 -1.40
C ASN A 199 -20.21 -5.08 -0.21
N LEU A 200 -19.90 -3.88 0.31
CA LEU A 200 -18.96 -3.68 1.42
C LEU A 200 -19.48 -4.31 2.71
N ASP A 201 -18.68 -5.18 3.31
CA ASP A 201 -18.95 -5.86 4.58
C ASP A 201 -18.27 -5.11 5.74
N ILE A 202 -18.77 -3.91 6.07
CA ILE A 202 -18.14 -2.98 7.02
C ILE A 202 -18.15 -3.51 8.47
N GLU A 203 -19.11 -4.37 8.83
CA GLU A 203 -19.25 -4.91 10.20
C GLU A 203 -18.29 -6.09 10.51
N ARG A 204 -17.59 -6.62 9.51
CA ARG A 204 -16.69 -7.78 9.60
C ARG A 204 -15.49 -7.57 10.53
#